data_AF-A0A943TJS2-F1
#
_entry.id   AF-A0A943TJS2-F1
#
_cell.length_a   1.000
_cell.length_b   1.000
_cell.length_c   1.000
_cell.angle_alpha   90.00
_cell.angle_beta   90.00
_cell.angle_gamma   90.00
#
_symmetry.space_group_name_H-M   'P 1'
#
loop_
_entity.id
_entity.type
_entity.pdbx_description
1 polymer ?
#
loop_
_entity_poly.entity_id
_entity_poly.type
_entity_poly.pdbx_seq_one_letter_code
_entity_poly.pdbx_strand_id
1 'polypeptide(L)'
;MKNVQIPYDLFLALLQHHLMMEDGYEDEIRYGLEQKLEAMVRHELYAKYKTALTPEEREAARQRYLDERGIPQSYRWTTSPWEL
;
A
#
# COMPACT_ATOMS: atom_id res chain seq x y z
N MET A 1 -9.13 8.07 17.19
CA MET A 1 -8.68 8.17 15.79
C MET A 1 -7.59 7.14 15.56
N LYS A 2 -7.48 6.54 14.36
CA LYS A 2 -6.35 5.66 14.02
C LYS A 2 -5.14 6.54 13.64
N ASN A 3 -3.95 6.12 14.03
CA ASN A 3 -2.71 6.81 13.70
C ASN A 3 -2.03 6.14 12.50
N VAL A 4 -1.41 6.94 11.64
CA VAL A 4 -0.65 6.47 10.48
C VAL A 4 0.83 6.77 10.72
N GLN A 5 1.67 5.74 10.63
CA GLN A 5 3.14 5.91 10.71
C GLN A 5 3.70 6.27 9.34
N ILE A 6 4.52 7.31 9.28
CA ILE A 6 5.22 7.77 8.07
C ILE A 6 6.74 7.76 8.31
N PRO A 7 7.56 7.72 7.24
CA PRO A 7 9.01 7.91 7.36
C PRO A 7 9.34 9.23 8.05
N TYR A 8 10.44 9.24 8.81
CA TYR A 8 10.87 10.44 9.54
C TYR A 8 11.19 11.60 8.59
N ASP A 9 11.88 11.31 7.48
CA ASP A 9 12.25 12.34 6.50
C ASP A 9 11.00 12.98 5.85
N LEU A 10 9.98 12.18 5.55
CA LEU A 10 8.69 12.70 5.06
C LEU A 10 8.02 13.60 6.11
N PHE A 11 8.12 13.26 7.39
CA PHE A 11 7.62 14.12 8.46
C PHE A 11 8.39 15.45 8.53
N LEU A 12 9.72 15.44 8.38
CA LEU A 12 10.53 16.66 8.34
C LEU A 12 10.19 17.53 7.13
N ALA A 13 10.09 16.95 5.93
CA ALA A 13 9.70 17.66 4.72
C ALA A 13 8.33 18.34 4.90
N LEU A 14 7.37 17.65 5.51
CA LEU A 14 6.07 18.23 5.87
C LEU A 14 6.20 19.43 6.81
N LEU A 15 7.06 19.37 7.84
CA LEU A 15 7.30 20.50 8.74
C LEU A 15 7.96 21.67 8.02
N GLN A 16 8.97 21.43 7.19
CA GLN A 16 9.68 22.47 6.45
C GLN A 16 8.75 23.21 5.49
N HIS A 17 7.96 22.46 4.71
CA HIS A 17 7.02 23.05 3.77
C HIS A 17 5.92 23.86 4.47
N HIS A 18 5.27 23.29 5.50
CA HIS A 18 4.06 23.91 6.07
C HIS A 18 4.35 24.90 7.21
N LEU A 19 5.43 24.73 7.97
CA LEU A 19 5.74 25.58 9.12
C LEU A 19 6.86 26.58 8.84
N MET A 20 7.80 26.24 7.95
CA MET A 20 8.92 27.12 7.62
C MET A 20 8.73 27.84 6.27
N MET A 21 7.66 27.52 5.52
CA MET A 21 7.35 28.10 4.21
C MET A 21 8.51 27.94 3.22
N GLU A 22 9.24 26.83 3.33
CA GLU A 22 10.34 26.52 2.41
C GLU A 22 9.78 25.85 1.16
N ASP A 23 10.05 26.46 0.00
CA ASP A 23 9.67 25.90 -1.30
C ASP A 23 10.59 24.73 -1.66
N GLY A 24 10.07 23.79 -2.48
CA GLY A 24 10.87 22.69 -3.04
C GLY A 24 10.64 21.29 -2.44
N TYR A 25 9.80 21.16 -1.41
CA TYR A 25 9.44 19.85 -0.83
C TYR A 25 8.14 19.25 -1.39
N GLU A 26 7.40 19.97 -2.24
CA GLU A 26 6.08 19.55 -2.73
C GLU A 26 6.11 18.17 -3.39
N ASP A 27 7.09 17.95 -4.27
CA ASP A 27 7.26 16.68 -4.98
C ASP A 27 7.63 15.54 -4.04
N GLU A 28 8.53 15.78 -3.09
CA GLU A 28 8.94 14.79 -2.09
C GLU A 28 7.78 14.41 -1.17
N ILE A 29 7.03 15.40 -0.69
CA ILE A 29 5.86 15.20 0.16
C ILE A 29 4.80 14.40 -0.59
N ARG A 30 4.47 14.82 -1.81
CA ARG A 30 3.48 14.13 -2.64
C ARG A 30 3.87 12.67 -2.85
N TYR A 31 5.09 12.43 -3.33
CA TYR A 31 5.57 11.08 -3.59
C TYR A 31 5.61 10.21 -2.33
N GLY A 32 6.09 10.75 -1.21
CA GLY A 32 6.14 10.02 0.06
C GLY A 32 4.76 9.65 0.60
N LEU A 33 3.78 10.54 0.45
CA LEU A 33 2.39 10.28 0.84
C LEU A 33 1.70 9.27 -0.09
N GLU A 34 1.90 9.38 -1.41
CA GLU A 34 1.41 8.40 -2.39
C GLU A 34 1.95 7.01 -2.07
N GLN A 35 3.25 6.88 -1.85
CA GLN A 35 3.87 5.60 -1.49
C GLN A 35 3.34 5.03 -0.17
N LYS A 36 3.07 5.90 0.81
CA LYS A 36 2.45 5.47 2.07
C LYS A 36 1.04 4.95 1.84
N LEU A 37 0.24 5.65 1.05
CA LEU A 37 -1.12 5.25 0.73
C LEU A 37 -1.15 3.90 0.02
N GLU A 38 -0.33 3.73 -1.01
CA GLU A 38 -0.22 2.46 -1.72
C GLU A 38 0.21 1.30 -0.79
N ALA A 39 1.16 1.55 0.12
CA ALA A 39 1.56 0.55 1.09
C ALA A 39 0.41 0.14 2.02
N MET A 40 -0.45 1.08 2.41
CA MET A 40 -1.64 0.79 3.20
C MET A 40 -2.66 -0.03 2.41
N VAL A 41 -2.94 0.35 1.16
CA VAL A 41 -3.85 -0.40 0.27
C VAL A 41 -3.36 -1.84 0.09
N ARG A 42 -2.06 -2.02 -0.20
CA ARG A 42 -1.45 -3.36 -0.34
C ARG A 42 -1.57 -4.18 0.95
N HIS A 43 -1.36 -3.55 2.11
CA HIS A 43 -1.53 -4.23 3.40
C HIS A 43 -2.99 -4.67 3.63
N GLU A 44 -3.97 -3.82 3.32
CA GLU A 44 -5.39 -4.15 3.45
C GLU A 44 -5.80 -5.30 2.52
N LEU A 45 -5.34 -5.28 1.26
CA LEU A 45 -5.58 -6.38 0.31
C LEU A 45 -4.97 -7.69 0.81
N TYR A 46 -3.74 -7.66 1.30
CA TYR A 46 -3.10 -8.85 1.86
C TYR A 46 -3.82 -9.36 3.10
N ALA A 47 -4.21 -8.47 4.02
CA ALA A 47 -5.00 -8.84 5.19
C ALA A 47 -6.32 -9.49 4.78
N LYS A 48 -7.06 -8.89 3.84
CA LYS A 48 -8.32 -9.44 3.31
C LYS A 48 -8.11 -10.82 2.68
N TYR A 49 -7.05 -11.01 1.90
CA TYR A 49 -6.69 -12.33 1.37
C TYR A 49 -6.49 -13.37 2.48
N LYS A 50 -5.89 -12.99 3.61
CA LYS A 50 -5.62 -13.91 4.73
C LYS A 50 -6.82 -14.16 5.63
N THR A 51 -7.76 -13.22 5.74
CA THR A 51 -8.81 -13.23 6.78
C THR A 51 -10.24 -13.23 6.26
N ALA A 52 -10.49 -13.02 4.96
CA ALA A 52 -11.85 -13.03 4.41
C ALA A 52 -12.54 -14.38 4.65
N LEU A 53 -13.88 -14.37 4.71
CA LEU A 53 -14.65 -15.56 5.08
C LEU A 53 -14.80 -16.54 3.92
N THR A 54 -14.94 -16.03 2.68
CA THR A 54 -15.18 -16.87 1.51
C THR A 54 -13.92 -17.01 0.64
N PRO A 55 -13.72 -18.18 -0.02
CA PRO A 55 -12.62 -18.37 -0.95
C PRO A 55 -12.59 -17.34 -2.08
N GLU A 56 -13.75 -16.95 -2.61
CA GLU A 56 -13.87 -16.00 -3.71
C GLU A 56 -13.36 -14.61 -3.31
N GLU A 57 -13.70 -14.15 -2.11
CA GLU A 57 -13.22 -12.87 -1.59
C GLU A 57 -11.71 -12.89 -1.31
N ARG A 58 -11.19 -14.03 -0.83
CA ARG A 58 -9.75 -14.22 -0.63
C ARG A 58 -9.01 -14.14 -1.96
N GLU A 59 -9.47 -14.87 -2.97
CA GLU A 59 -8.79 -14.91 -4.27
C GLU A 59 -8.90 -13.56 -4.99
N ALA A 60 -10.05 -12.88 -4.93
CA ALA A 60 -10.19 -11.53 -5.47
C ALA A 60 -9.21 -10.54 -4.80
N ALA A 61 -9.05 -10.60 -3.48
CA ALA A 61 -8.08 -9.77 -2.77
C ALA A 61 -6.62 -10.12 -3.13
N ARG A 62 -6.32 -11.42 -3.32
CA ARG A 62 -5.01 -11.91 -3.75
C ARG A 62 -4.65 -11.39 -5.13
N GLN A 63 -5.55 -11.50 -6.11
CA GLN A 63 -5.30 -11.04 -7.48
C GLN A 63 -5.03 -9.54 -7.50
N ARG A 64 -5.88 -8.74 -6.83
CA ARG A 64 -5.66 -7.30 -6.70
C ARG A 64 -4.33 -6.97 -6.02
N TYR A 65 -3.96 -7.68 -4.95
CA TYR A 65 -2.65 -7.49 -4.31
C TYR A 65 -1.49 -7.74 -5.29
N LEU A 66 -1.58 -8.80 -6.10
CA LEU A 66 -0.55 -9.14 -7.07
C LEU A 66 -0.49 -8.15 -8.24
N ASP A 67 -1.62 -7.58 -8.65
CA ASP A 67 -1.72 -6.50 -9.63
C ASP A 67 -1.02 -5.23 -9.11
N GLU A 68 -1.34 -4.81 -7.88
CA GLU A 68 -0.70 -3.65 -7.20
C GLU A 68 0.81 -3.85 -6.96
N ARG A 69 1.27 -5.11 -6.91
CA ARG A 69 2.70 -5.45 -6.84
C ARG A 69 3.37 -5.54 -8.21
N GLY A 70 2.61 -5.44 -9.30
CA GLY A 70 3.12 -5.54 -10.67
C GLY A 70 3.63 -6.93 -11.04
N ILE A 71 3.17 -7.99 -10.37
CA ILE A 71 3.63 -9.35 -10.66
C ILE A 71 2.95 -9.84 -11.95
N PRO A 72 3.68 -10.19 -13.03
CA PRO A 72 3.04 -10.63 -14.27
C PRO A 72 2.30 -11.95 -14.07
N GLN A 73 1.20 -12.16 -14.80
CA GLN A 73 0.33 -13.34 -14.61
C GLN A 73 1.08 -14.67 -14.78
N SER A 74 2.08 -14.72 -15.67
CA SER A 74 2.93 -15.90 -15.89
C SER A 74 3.76 -16.32 -14.68
N TYR A 75 3.97 -15.41 -13.71
CA TYR A 75 4.70 -15.66 -12.46
C TYR A 75 3.75 -15.92 -11.28
N ARG A 76 2.43 -15.95 -11.50
CA ARG A 76 1.43 -16.18 -10.44
C ARG A 76 1.03 -17.65 -10.44
N TRP A 77 0.93 -18.25 -9.26
CA TRP A 77 0.26 -19.54 -9.12
C TRP A 77 -1.21 -19.41 -9.54
N THR A 78 -1.64 -20.31 -10.43
CA THR A 78 -3.01 -20.40 -10.96
C THR A 78 -4.00 -20.95 -9.96
N THR A 79 -3.52 -21.69 -8.96
CA THR A 79 -4.35 -22.31 -7.91
C THR A 79 -4.15 -21.56 -6.60
N SER A 80 -5.23 -21.31 -5.88
CA SER A 80 -5.15 -20.62 -4.59
C SER A 80 -4.50 -21.54 -3.55
N PRO A 81 -3.61 -21.05 -2.67
CA PRO A 81 -3.06 -21.88 -1.59
C PRO A 81 -4.10 -22.42 -0.59
N TRP A 82 -5.34 -21.92 -0.67
CA TRP A 82 -6.48 -22.38 0.13
C TRP A 82 -7.24 -23.55 -0.51
N GLU A 83 -6.92 -23.90 -1.76
CA GLU A 83 -7.54 -24.99 -2.53
C GLU A 83 -6.67 -26.27 -2.55
N LEU A 84 -5.46 -26.20 -1.97
CA LEU A 84 -4.54 -27.33 -1.75
C LEU A 84 -4.76 -27.95 -0.36
#